data_AF-L0GWV4-F1
#
_entry.id   AF-L0GWV4-F1
#
_cell.length_a   1.000
_cell.length_b   1.000
_cell.length_c   1.000
_cell.angle_alpha   90.00
_cell.angle_beta   90.00
_cell.angle_gamma   90.00
#
_symmetry.space_group_name_H-M   'P 1'
#
loop_
_entity.id
_entity.type
_entity.pdbx_description
1 polymer ?
#
loop_
_entity_poly.entity_id
_entity_poly.type
_entity_poly.pdbx_seq_one_letter_code
_entity_poly.pdbx_strand_id
1 'polypeptide(L)'
;MCSTTWGQVLYGMRVARDMYRLMKSELFPLDSMHGRRGYTQKEVAVYEDFDEAVNACTRANQGFEARHYILDESGKEYYAGVWID
;
A
#
# COMPACT_ATOMS: atom_id res chain seq x y z
N MET A 1 -28.94 39.92 26.08
CA MET A 1 -27.52 39.62 26.36
C MET A 1 -27.35 38.11 26.23
N CYS A 2 -27.11 37.67 25.00
CA CYS A 2 -25.80 37.20 24.50
C CYS A 2 -25.47 35.76 24.93
N SER A 3 -25.70 34.88 23.96
CA SER A 3 -25.14 33.56 23.70
C SER A 3 -23.90 33.18 24.49
N THR A 4 -23.94 32.01 25.12
CA THR A 4 -22.74 31.31 25.57
C THR A 4 -22.52 30.12 24.63
N THR A 5 -21.85 30.42 23.52
CA THR A 5 -21.29 29.45 22.58
C THR A 5 -19.91 29.06 23.10
N TRP A 6 -19.75 27.85 23.61
CA TRP A 6 -18.46 27.16 23.72
C TRP A 6 -18.71 25.79 23.07
N GLY A 7 -18.41 25.63 21.79
CA GLY A 7 -17.02 25.49 21.35
C GLY A 7 -16.64 24.02 21.43
N GLN A 8 -17.40 23.13 20.78
CA GLN A 8 -16.92 21.79 20.45
C GLN A 8 -15.83 21.97 19.39
N VAL A 9 -14.59 22.16 19.84
CA VAL A 9 -13.42 21.95 19.02
C VAL A 9 -13.34 20.45 18.81
N LEU A 10 -13.94 20.00 17.70
CA LEU A 10 -13.65 18.68 17.14
C LEU A 10 -12.17 18.70 16.73
N TYR A 11 -11.28 18.41 17.68
CA TYR A 11 -10.02 17.71 17.41
C TYR A 11 -10.38 16.27 16.99
N GLY A 12 -11.13 16.14 15.91
CA GLY A 12 -11.26 14.89 15.18
C GLY A 12 -10.00 14.81 14.34
N MET A 13 -8.95 14.27 14.95
CA MET A 13 -7.81 13.70 14.26
C MET A 13 -8.27 13.20 12.89
N ARG A 14 -7.61 13.64 11.82
CA ARG A 14 -7.52 12.74 10.67
C ARG A 14 -6.97 11.47 11.28
N VAL A 15 -7.83 10.49 11.50
CA VAL A 15 -7.40 9.11 11.47
C VAL A 15 -6.92 9.02 10.03
N ALA A 16 -5.65 9.34 9.82
CA ALA A 16 -4.89 8.68 8.79
C ALA A 16 -5.09 7.23 9.16
N ARG A 17 -6.11 6.63 8.54
CA ARG A 17 -6.25 5.18 8.60
C ARG A 17 -4.99 4.77 7.86
N ASP A 18 -4.01 4.23 8.58
CA ASP A 18 -2.81 3.67 7.98
C ASP A 18 -3.28 2.71 6.90
N MET A 19 -3.29 3.18 5.65
CA MET A 19 -3.86 2.46 4.52
C MET A 19 -2.72 1.73 3.84
N TYR A 20 -2.80 0.42 3.87
CA TYR A 20 -1.81 -0.48 3.32
C TYR A 20 -2.23 -0.87 1.92
N ARG A 21 -1.41 -0.49 0.93
CA ARG A 21 -1.70 -0.75 -0.48
C ARG A 21 -0.93 -1.99 -0.92
N LEU A 22 -1.64 -3.03 -1.30
CA LEU A 22 -1.04 -4.21 -1.90
C LEU A 22 -0.67 -3.88 -3.35
N MET A 23 0.62 -3.92 -3.65
CA MET A 23 1.17 -3.70 -4.98
C MET A 23 1.63 -5.02 -5.57
N LYS A 24 1.46 -5.15 -6.88
CA LYS A 24 1.99 -6.24 -7.71
C LYS A 24 3.00 -5.67 -8.68
N SER A 25 4.22 -6.19 -8.65
CA SER A 25 5.26 -5.94 -9.64
C SER A 25 5.29 -7.09 -10.63
N GLU A 26 4.90 -6.81 -11.87
CA GLU A 26 5.01 -7.75 -12.98
C GLU A 26 6.16 -7.33 -13.88
N LEU A 27 7.04 -8.30 -14.16
CA LEU A 27 8.10 -8.13 -15.15
C LEU A 27 7.47 -8.27 -16.53
N PHE A 28 7.17 -7.15 -17.18
CA PHE A 28 6.75 -7.23 -18.57
C PHE A 28 8.00 -7.33 -19.46
N PRO A 29 8.10 -8.34 -20.33
CA PRO A 29 9.09 -8.31 -21.39
C PRO A 29 8.67 -7.18 -22.35
N LEU A 30 9.14 -5.97 -22.08
CA LEU A 30 9.14 -4.93 -23.10
C LEU A 30 10.00 -5.48 -24.22
N ASP A 31 9.35 -5.62 -25.37
CA ASP A 31 9.83 -6.16 -26.63
C ASP A 31 11.35 -6.12 -26.80
N SER A 32 11.89 -7.27 -27.18
CA SER A 32 13.31 -7.68 -27.25
C SER A 32 14.25 -6.77 -28.06
N MET A 33 13.80 -5.61 -28.52
CA MET A 33 14.57 -4.65 -29.32
C MET A 33 15.45 -3.67 -28.53
N HIS A 34 15.22 -3.45 -27.23
CA HIS A 34 16.01 -2.44 -26.47
C HIS A 34 16.53 -2.85 -25.08
N GLY A 35 16.43 -4.13 -24.68
CA GLY A 35 17.08 -4.63 -23.46
C GLY A 35 16.62 -4.00 -22.14
N ARG A 36 15.59 -3.13 -22.15
CA ARG A 36 15.02 -2.52 -20.96
C ARG A 36 13.88 -3.39 -20.45
N ARG A 37 14.14 -4.12 -19.36
CA ARG A 37 13.10 -4.79 -18.57
C ARG A 37 12.28 -3.71 -17.87
N GLY A 38 11.03 -3.53 -18.30
CA GLY A 38 10.08 -2.65 -17.62
C GLY A 38 9.39 -3.41 -16.50
N TYR A 39 9.37 -2.83 -15.31
CA TYR A 39 8.54 -3.32 -14.22
C TYR A 39 7.25 -2.51 -14.21
N THR A 40 6.12 -3.18 -14.40
CA THR A 40 4.82 -2.55 -14.18
C THR A 40 4.43 -2.81 -12.74
N GLN A 41 4.23 -1.74 -11.98
CA GLN A 41 3.67 -1.78 -10.64
C GLN A 41 2.18 -1.49 -10.74
N LYS A 42 1.34 -2.37 -10.18
CA LYS A 42 -0.10 -2.20 -10.16
C LYS A 42 -0.62 -2.34 -8.74
N GLU A 43 -1.44 -1.39 -8.31
CA GLU A 43 -2.22 -1.51 -7.07
C GLU A 43 -3.28 -2.61 -7.25
N VAL A 44 -3.23 -3.62 -6.38
CA VAL A 44 -4.14 -4.77 -6.39
C VAL A 44 -5.32 -4.50 -5.48
N ALA A 45 -5.05 -4.02 -4.27
CA ALA A 45 -6.04 -3.79 -3.23
C ALA A 45 -5.50 -2.81 -2.19
N VAL A 46 -6.40 -2.22 -1.42
CA VAL A 46 -6.08 -1.33 -0.29
C VAL A 46 -6.75 -1.90 0.95
N TYR A 47 -6.00 -1.94 2.04
CA TYR A 47 -6.43 -2.49 3.32
C TYR A 47 -6.28 -1.43 4.40
N GLU A 48 -7.21 -1.42 5.35
CA GLU A 48 -7.14 -0.56 6.54
C GLU A 48 -6.39 -1.26 7.69
N ASP A 49 -6.14 -2.57 7.55
CA ASP A 49 -5.48 -3.42 8.54
C ASP A 49 -4.20 -4.04 7.94
N PHE A 50 -3.10 -3.93 8.68
CA PHE A 50 -1.79 -4.41 8.24
C PHE A 50 -1.73 -5.94 8.14
N ASP A 51 -2.29 -6.65 9.12
CA ASP A 51 -2.27 -8.11 9.14
C ASP A 51 -3.08 -8.67 7.97
N GLU A 52 -4.20 -8.04 7.62
CA GLU A 52 -4.96 -8.38 6.43
C GLU A 52 -4.15 -8.17 5.14
N ALA A 53 -3.47 -7.03 5.03
CA ALA A 53 -2.59 -6.73 3.89
C ALA A 53 -1.45 -7.75 3.77
N VAL A 54 -0.81 -8.13 4.88
CA VAL A 54 0.28 -9.13 4.93
C VAL A 54 -0.22 -10.51 4.53
N ASN A 55 -1.39 -10.91 5.01
CA ASN A 55 -1.98 -12.20 4.65
C ASN A 55 -2.33 -12.25 3.15
N ALA A 56 -2.93 -11.17 2.62
CA ALA A 56 -3.20 -11.04 1.20
C ALA A 56 -1.92 -11.06 0.35
N CYS A 57 -0.89 -10.31 0.76
CA CYS A 57 0.42 -10.29 0.12
C CYS A 57 1.08 -11.68 0.12
N THR A 58 1.02 -12.40 1.24
CA THR A 58 1.57 -13.74 1.39
C THR A 58 0.88 -14.71 0.44
N ARG A 59 -0.46 -14.69 0.39
CA ARG A 59 -1.26 -15.49 -0.55
C ARG A 59 -0.94 -15.15 -1.99
N ALA A 60 -0.81 -13.88 -2.32
CA ALA A 60 -0.49 -13.43 -3.68
C ALA A 60 0.92 -13.85 -4.11
N ASN A 61 1.90 -13.85 -3.20
CA ASN A 61 3.26 -14.31 -3.47
C ASN A 61 3.39 -15.85 -3.60
N GLN A 62 2.41 -16.65 -3.18
CA GLN A 62 2.40 -18.10 -3.41
C GLN A 62 2.27 -18.48 -4.90
N GLY A 63 1.77 -17.56 -5.74
CA GLY A 63 1.49 -17.82 -7.15
C GLY A 63 2.70 -17.84 -8.09
N PHE A 64 3.92 -17.55 -7.64
CA PHE A 64 5.18 -17.47 -8.43
C PHE A 64 5.19 -16.55 -9.68
N GLU A 65 4.06 -16.04 -10.16
CA GLU A 65 3.98 -15.23 -11.39
C GLU A 65 4.48 -13.79 -11.21
N ALA A 66 4.34 -13.22 -10.01
CA ALA A 66 4.66 -11.81 -9.77
C ALA A 66 5.06 -11.55 -8.32
N ARG A 67 5.93 -10.55 -8.13
CA ARG A 67 6.35 -10.09 -6.80
C ARG A 67 5.28 -9.17 -6.24
N HIS A 68 4.70 -9.52 -5.10
CA HIS A 68 3.77 -8.66 -4.38
C HIS A 68 4.46 -8.06 -3.15
N TYR A 69 4.15 -6.80 -2.88
CA TYR A 69 4.68 -6.04 -1.74
C TYR A 69 3.60 -5.06 -1.26
N ILE A 70 3.72 -4.58 -0.04
CA ILE A 70 2.76 -3.63 0.54
C ILE A 70 3.42 -2.27 0.59
N LEU A 71 2.71 -1.21 0.24
CA LEU A 71 3.11 0.16 0.50
C LEU A 71 2.33 0.70 1.70
N ASP A 72 3.02 1.36 2.62
CA ASP A 72 2.35 2.22 3.60
C ASP A 72 1.96 3.57 2.98
N GLU A 73 1.33 4.43 3.78
CA GLU A 73 0.95 5.78 3.37
C GLU A 73 2.14 6.72 3.14
N SER A 74 3.29 6.40 3.74
CA SER A 74 4.56 7.12 3.56
C SER A 74 5.29 6.70 2.28
N GLY A 75 4.83 5.64 1.61
CA GLY A 75 5.48 5.05 0.44
C GLY A 75 6.60 4.06 0.78
N LYS A 76 6.71 3.60 2.03
CA LYS A 76 7.63 2.53 2.42
C LYS A 76 7.11 1.19 1.96
N GLU A 77 8.03 0.33 1.53
CA GLU A 77 7.69 -0.98 0.99
C GLU A 77 7.87 -2.07 2.05
N TYR A 78 6.83 -2.84 2.35
CA TYR A 78 6.93 -4.05 3.14
C TYR A 78 7.02 -5.28 2.23
N TYR A 79 8.12 -6.01 2.34
CA TYR A 79 8.39 -7.22 1.57
C TYR A 79 9.08 -8.29 2.43
N ALA A 80 8.61 -9.53 2.32
CA ALA A 80 9.20 -10.70 2.98
C ALA A 80 9.44 -10.54 4.51
N GLY A 81 8.58 -9.79 5.19
CA GLY A 81 8.69 -9.60 6.64
C GLY A 81 9.41 -8.30 7.07
N VAL A 82 9.93 -7.52 6.12
CA VAL A 82 10.80 -6.38 6.40
C VAL A 82 10.28 -5.12 5.70
N TRP A 83 10.31 -4.00 6.41
CA TRP A 83 10.10 -2.66 5.83
C TRP A 83 11.39 -2.16 5.17
N ILE A 84 11.27 -1.76 3.91
CA ILE A 84 12.31 -1.20 3.07
C ILE A 84 12.01 0.30 2.93
N ASP A 85 13.01 1.13 3.26
CA ASP A 85 13.00 2.60 3.11
C ASP A 85 13.59 3.00 1.75
#